data_AF-A0A960LSJ1-F1
#
_entry.id   AF-A0A960LSJ1-F1
#
_cell.length_a   1.000
_cell.length_b   1.000
_cell.length_c   1.000
_cell.angle_alpha   90.00
_cell.angle_beta   90.00
_cell.angle_gamma   90.00
#
_symmetry.space_group_name_H-M   'P 1'
#
loop_
_entity.id
_entity.type
_entity.pdbx_description
1 polymer ?
#
loop_
_entity_poly.entity_id
_entity_poly.type
_entity_poly.pdbx_seq_one_letter_code
_entity_poly.pdbx_strand_id
1 'polypeptide(L)'
;MRKFLFLAFTSLAVTASATDYPVSNVAAFTEAAGQAKAGDRIILTDGIWENARLRIRAAGTASSPITIKAQTPGKVILTGDSRISLAGEHLVVDGLWFQNPTGTEAIELRVDYDELAN
;
A
#
# COMPACT_ATOMS: atom_id res chain seq x y z
N MET A 1 8.40 48.36 -32.76
CA MET A 1 8.88 47.85 -31.46
C MET A 1 7.95 46.71 -31.00
N ARG A 2 8.37 45.45 -31.12
CA ARG A 2 7.60 44.29 -30.61
C ARG A 2 8.31 43.78 -29.36
N LYS A 3 7.71 44.00 -28.19
CA LYS A 3 8.19 43.46 -26.91
C LYS A 3 7.81 41.98 -26.87
N PHE A 4 8.79 41.09 -26.96
CA PHE A 4 8.60 39.67 -26.66
C PHE A 4 8.60 39.51 -25.13
N LEU A 5 7.47 39.08 -24.56
CA LEU A 5 7.35 38.74 -23.15
C LEU A 5 7.66 37.24 -23.01
N PHE A 6 8.84 36.89 -22.53
CA PHE A 6 9.18 35.52 -22.14
C PHE A 6 8.59 35.24 -20.75
N LEU A 7 7.55 34.41 -20.70
CA LEU A 7 6.99 33.93 -19.44
C LEU A 7 7.83 32.71 -18.98
N ALA A 8 8.75 32.94 -18.04
CA ALA A 8 9.52 31.87 -17.43
C ALA A 8 8.62 31.06 -16.49
N PHE A 9 8.24 29.85 -16.91
CA PHE A 9 7.50 28.88 -16.08
C PHE A 9 8.51 28.15 -15.18
N THR A 10 8.84 28.75 -14.04
CA THR A 10 9.64 28.07 -13.00
C THR A 10 8.82 26.94 -12.40
N SER A 11 9.10 25.69 -12.80
CA SER A 11 8.50 24.50 -12.20
C SER A 11 8.98 24.38 -10.75
N LEU A 12 8.09 24.65 -9.81
CA LEU A 12 8.33 24.36 -8.40
C LEU A 12 8.22 22.83 -8.23
N ALA A 13 9.37 22.16 -8.16
CA ALA A 13 9.41 20.73 -7.87
C ALA A 13 8.96 20.52 -6.42
N VAL A 14 7.69 20.16 -6.23
CA VAL A 14 7.19 19.70 -4.93
C VAL A 14 7.84 18.35 -4.67
N THR A 15 8.78 18.30 -3.74
CA THR A 15 9.32 17.04 -3.23
C THR A 15 8.26 16.37 -2.37
N ALA A 16 7.49 15.46 -2.96
CA ALA A 16 6.60 14.59 -2.18
C ALA A 16 7.47 13.66 -1.33
N SER A 17 7.45 13.83 -0.01
CA SER A 17 8.07 12.89 0.92
C SER A 17 7.13 11.70 1.12
N ALA A 18 7.67 10.49 1.04
CA ALA A 18 6.99 9.27 1.44
C ALA A 18 6.57 9.35 2.92
N THR A 19 5.30 9.03 3.21
CA THR A 19 4.74 8.95 4.56
C THR A 19 4.72 7.51 5.05
N ASP A 20 5.04 7.32 6.33
CA ASP A 20 4.99 6.00 6.98
C ASP A 20 3.76 5.91 7.86
N TYR A 21 2.96 4.88 7.62
CA TYR A 21 1.77 4.54 8.38
C TYR A 21 2.02 3.27 9.19
N PRO A 22 2.55 3.36 10.42
CA PRO A 22 2.63 2.20 11.30
C PRO A 22 1.22 1.81 11.75
N VAL A 23 0.85 0.55 11.54
CA VAL A 23 -0.48 0.02 11.86
C VAL A 23 -0.37 -1.25 12.68
N SER A 24 -1.17 -1.34 13.74
CA SER A 24 -1.14 -2.47 14.69
C SER A 24 -2.39 -3.33 14.67
N ASN A 25 -3.36 -3.01 13.81
CA ASN A 25 -4.59 -3.76 13.63
C ASN A 25 -5.25 -3.44 12.27
N VAL A 26 -6.29 -4.20 11.93
CA VAL A 26 -7.03 -4.09 10.66
C VAL A 26 -7.72 -2.73 10.49
N ALA A 27 -8.20 -2.10 11.57
CA ALA A 27 -8.87 -0.80 11.49
C ALA A 27 -7.87 0.31 11.11
N ALA A 28 -6.71 0.33 11.77
CA ALA A 28 -5.62 1.25 11.45
C ALA A 28 -5.08 1.01 10.03
N PHE A 29 -4.98 -0.25 9.60
CA PHE A 29 -4.65 -0.59 8.21
C PHE A 29 -5.67 0.00 7.22
N THR A 30 -6.97 -0.15 7.50
CA THR A 30 -8.05 0.34 6.63
C THR A 30 -8.00 1.87 6.49
N GLU A 31 -7.74 2.58 7.59
CA GLU A 31 -7.57 4.03 7.57
C GLU A 31 -6.34 4.43 6.73
N ALA A 32 -5.19 3.80 6.97
CA ALA A 32 -3.96 4.06 6.23
C ALA A 32 -4.13 3.76 4.73
N ALA A 33 -4.78 2.65 4.38
CA ALA A 33 -5.05 2.25 3.00
C ALA A 33 -5.94 3.26 2.25
N GLY A 34 -6.84 3.96 2.95
CA GLY A 34 -7.67 5.02 2.37
C GLY A 34 -6.95 6.36 2.21
N GLN A 35 -5.82 6.56 2.88
CA GLN A 35 -5.05 7.81 2.86
C GLN A 35 -3.75 7.72 2.03
N ALA A 36 -3.22 6.51 1.85
CA ALA A 36 -1.94 6.26 1.20
C ALA A 36 -1.90 6.77 -0.24
N LYS A 37 -0.78 7.41 -0.58
CA LYS A 37 -0.49 7.97 -1.91
C LYS A 37 0.81 7.38 -2.44
N ALA A 38 1.05 7.55 -3.74
CA ALA A 38 2.26 7.09 -4.41
C ALA A 38 3.54 7.43 -3.61
N GLY A 39 4.34 6.41 -3.30
CA GLY A 39 5.56 6.51 -2.50
C GLY A 39 5.40 6.16 -1.01
N ASP A 40 4.17 6.14 -0.48
CA ASP A 40 3.91 5.88 0.93
C ASP A 40 4.12 4.41 1.33
N ARG A 41 4.28 4.19 2.64
CA ARG A 41 4.53 2.88 3.24
C ARG A 41 3.52 2.60 4.35
N ILE A 42 2.78 1.51 4.25
CA ILE A 42 1.95 0.98 5.33
C ILE A 42 2.74 -0.12 6.02
N ILE A 43 3.10 0.08 7.29
CA ILE A 43 4.02 -0.77 8.05
C ILE A 43 3.23 -1.52 9.11
N LEU A 44 3.02 -2.81 8.90
CA LEU A 44 2.35 -3.69 9.87
C LEU A 44 3.32 -3.99 11.01
N THR A 45 2.91 -3.73 12.26
CA THR A 45 3.74 -4.03 13.43
C THR A 45 3.93 -5.54 13.63
N ASP A 46 5.10 -5.92 14.14
CA ASP A 46 5.45 -7.30 14.47
C ASP A 46 4.38 -7.96 15.37
N GLY A 47 4.07 -9.23 15.11
CA GLY A 47 3.09 -9.99 15.87
C GLY A 47 2.23 -10.93 15.00
N ILE A 48 1.27 -11.57 15.67
CA ILE A 48 0.28 -12.44 15.01
C ILE A 48 -0.92 -11.59 14.61
N TRP A 49 -1.27 -11.66 13.33
CA TRP A 49 -2.44 -11.06 12.73
C TRP A 49 -3.42 -12.18 12.38
N GLU A 50 -4.27 -12.54 13.35
CA GLU A 50 -5.23 -13.64 13.22
C GLU A 50 -6.50 -13.17 12.50
N ASN A 51 -6.96 -13.94 11.50
CA ASN A 51 -8.16 -13.65 10.69
C ASN A 51 -8.18 -12.22 10.12
N ALA A 52 -7.01 -11.68 9.78
CA ALA A 52 -6.83 -10.32 9.31
C ALA A 52 -7.17 -10.22 7.82
N ARG A 53 -8.26 -9.53 7.49
CA ARG A 53 -8.64 -9.21 6.10
C ARG A 53 -8.19 -7.80 5.75
N LEU A 54 -7.10 -7.70 5.01
CA LEU A 54 -6.45 -6.45 4.62
C LEU A 54 -6.85 -6.12 3.17
N ARG A 55 -7.57 -5.02 2.96
CA ARG A 55 -8.05 -4.60 1.62
C ARG A 55 -7.51 -3.22 1.30
N ILE A 56 -6.88 -3.06 0.14
CA ILE A 56 -6.38 -1.78 -0.33
C ILE A 56 -6.79 -1.50 -1.77
N ARG A 57 -7.24 -0.27 -1.99
CA ARG A 57 -7.50 0.32 -3.30
C ARG A 57 -6.67 1.58 -3.42
N ALA A 58 -5.56 1.50 -4.15
CA ALA A 58 -4.67 2.64 -4.28
C ALA A 58 -3.85 2.56 -5.56
N ALA A 59 -3.38 3.71 -6.04
CA ALA A 59 -2.54 3.80 -7.22
C ALA A 59 -1.21 4.47 -6.83
N GLY A 60 -0.15 3.66 -6.82
CA GLY A 60 1.21 4.15 -6.86
C GLY A 60 1.63 4.52 -8.28
N THR A 61 2.91 4.78 -8.48
CA THR A 61 3.51 4.92 -9.80
C THR A 61 4.72 4.01 -9.93
N ALA A 62 5.17 3.73 -11.16
CA ALA A 62 6.36 2.93 -11.39
C ALA A 62 7.61 3.45 -10.63
N SER A 63 7.75 4.77 -10.49
CA SER A 63 8.84 5.41 -9.74
C SER A 63 8.58 5.55 -8.25
N SER A 64 7.33 5.40 -7.81
CA SER A 64 6.89 5.66 -6.43
C SER A 64 5.73 4.73 -6.08
N PRO A 65 5.99 3.42 -5.90
CA PRO A 65 4.97 2.46 -5.53
C PRO A 65 4.46 2.72 -4.11
N ILE A 66 3.27 2.20 -3.80
CA ILE A 66 2.77 2.14 -2.43
C ILE A 66 3.20 0.79 -1.85
N THR A 67 3.90 0.80 -0.71
CA THR A 67 4.45 -0.41 -0.12
C THR A 67 3.69 -0.81 1.14
N ILE A 68 3.09 -1.99 1.14
CA ILE A 68 2.53 -2.66 2.31
C ILE A 68 3.59 -3.62 2.82
N LYS A 69 4.15 -3.37 4.01
CA LYS A 69 5.27 -4.17 4.51
C LYS A 69 5.17 -4.55 5.97
N ALA A 70 5.84 -5.65 6.32
CA ALA A 70 6.14 -5.96 7.70
C ALA A 70 7.12 -4.93 8.30
N GLN A 71 6.97 -4.64 9.59
CA GLN A 71 7.94 -3.88 10.38
C GLN A 71 9.29 -4.60 10.37
N THR A 72 9.32 -5.87 10.76
CA THR A 72 10.46 -6.77 10.57
C THR A 72 10.03 -7.93 9.64
N PRO A 73 10.73 -8.17 8.51
CA PRO A 73 10.39 -9.27 7.61
C PRO A 73 10.29 -10.62 8.34
N GLY A 74 9.19 -11.33 8.12
CA GLY A 74 8.92 -12.62 8.76
C GLY A 74 8.39 -12.54 10.20
N LYS A 75 8.25 -11.35 10.80
CA LYS A 75 7.66 -11.19 12.14
C LYS A 75 6.21 -10.69 12.14
N VAL A 76 5.66 -10.37 10.98
CA VAL A 76 4.22 -10.19 10.79
C VAL A 76 3.66 -11.51 10.30
N ILE A 77 3.02 -12.24 11.20
CA ILE A 77 2.55 -13.62 10.97
C ILE A 77 1.04 -13.59 10.81
N LEU A 78 0.56 -13.77 9.58
CA LEU A 78 -0.86 -13.85 9.27
C LEU A 78 -1.35 -15.29 9.40
N THR A 79 -2.34 -15.52 10.27
CA THR A 79 -2.86 -16.86 10.58
C THR A 79 -4.37 -16.94 10.39
N GLY A 80 -4.92 -18.17 10.34
CA GLY A 80 -6.35 -18.39 10.17
C GLY A 80 -6.85 -17.94 8.79
N ASP A 81 -8.04 -17.34 8.74
CA ASP A 81 -8.64 -16.82 7.50
C ASP A 81 -8.15 -15.39 7.22
N SER A 82 -6.82 -15.25 7.19
CA SER A 82 -6.14 -13.99 6.87
C SER A 82 -5.91 -13.86 5.38
N ARG A 83 -6.06 -12.64 4.87
CA ARG A 83 -5.97 -12.32 3.45
C ARG A 83 -5.49 -10.90 3.23
N ILE A 84 -4.72 -10.69 2.16
CA ILE A 84 -4.53 -9.37 1.57
C ILE A 84 -5.15 -9.31 0.17
N SER A 85 -6.01 -8.32 -0.08
CA SER A 85 -6.65 -8.06 -1.37
C SER A 85 -6.21 -6.70 -1.90
N LEU A 86 -5.69 -6.68 -3.12
CA LEU A 86 -5.08 -5.52 -3.77
C LEU A 86 -5.88 -5.11 -5.01
N ALA A 87 -6.11 -3.81 -5.18
CA ALA A 87 -6.58 -3.25 -6.45
C ALA A 87 -5.99 -1.86 -6.70
N GLY A 88 -5.79 -1.55 -7.98
CA GLY A 88 -5.10 -0.35 -8.45
C GLY A 88 -3.73 -0.69 -9.02
N GLU A 89 -2.79 0.26 -8.96
CA GLU A 89 -1.53 0.19 -9.71
C GLU A 89 -0.31 0.30 -8.80
N HIS A 90 0.76 -0.42 -9.13
CA HIS A 90 2.07 -0.27 -8.48
C HIS A 90 2.03 -0.43 -6.95
N LEU A 91 1.35 -1.47 -6.50
CA LEU A 91 1.30 -1.88 -5.10
C LEU A 91 2.36 -2.95 -4.83
N VAL A 92 3.12 -2.80 -3.75
CA VAL A 92 4.16 -3.76 -3.34
C VAL A 92 3.79 -4.35 -1.99
N VAL A 93 3.82 -5.68 -1.87
CA VAL A 93 3.68 -6.40 -0.60
C VAL A 93 5.02 -7.01 -0.23
N ASP A 94 5.53 -6.71 0.96
CA ASP A 94 6.89 -7.09 1.38
C ASP A 94 6.93 -7.65 2.82
N GLY A 95 7.61 -8.79 3.00
CA GLY A 95 7.96 -9.32 4.32
C GLY A 95 6.83 -9.93 5.16
N LEU A 96 5.62 -10.09 4.61
CA LEU A 96 4.50 -10.74 5.29
C LEU A 96 4.64 -12.28 5.29
N TRP A 97 4.36 -12.94 6.41
CA TRP A 97 4.37 -14.41 6.51
C TRP A 97 2.96 -14.96 6.76
N PHE A 98 2.36 -15.58 5.74
CA PHE A 98 1.14 -16.36 5.92
C PHE A 98 1.48 -17.75 6.46
N GLN A 99 1.10 -18.03 7.71
CA GLN A 99 1.41 -19.26 8.41
C GLN A 99 0.14 -20.04 8.73
N ASN A 100 0.06 -21.29 8.26
CA ASN A 100 -1.09 -22.18 8.43
C ASN A 100 -2.43 -21.51 8.07
N PRO A 101 -2.57 -20.95 6.85
CA PRO A 101 -3.82 -20.31 6.45
C PRO A 101 -4.97 -21.32 6.42
N THR A 102 -6.13 -20.92 6.92
CA THR A 102 -7.37 -21.70 6.85
C THR A 102 -8.34 -21.17 5.78
N GLY A 103 -8.12 -19.93 5.32
CA GLY A 103 -8.85 -19.33 4.21
C GLY A 103 -8.47 -19.93 2.85
N THR A 104 -9.36 -19.79 1.86
CA THR A 104 -9.15 -20.34 0.51
C THR A 104 -8.06 -19.61 -0.26
N GLU A 105 -7.94 -18.29 -0.05
CA GLU A 105 -6.94 -17.43 -0.67
C GLU A 105 -6.21 -16.60 0.40
N ALA A 106 -4.88 -16.52 0.30
CA ALA A 106 -4.05 -15.66 1.16
C ALA A 106 -3.78 -14.29 0.52
N ILE A 107 -3.65 -14.26 -0.81
CA ILE A 107 -3.37 -13.06 -1.61
C ILE A 107 -4.37 -13.03 -2.75
N GLU A 108 -5.07 -11.91 -2.90
CA GLU A 108 -5.94 -11.62 -4.04
C GLU A 108 -5.42 -10.39 -4.80
N LEU A 109 -5.21 -10.55 -6.10
CA LEU A 109 -4.85 -9.46 -7.01
C LEU A 109 -6.09 -8.79 -7.59
N ARG A 110 -7.15 -8.75 -6.79
CA ARG A 110 -8.39 -8.05 -7.04
C ARG A 110 -9.11 -7.83 -5.73
N VAL A 111 -10.05 -6.91 -5.78
CA VAL A 111 -10.83 -6.47 -4.63
C VAL A 111 -12.32 -6.67 -4.96
N ASP A 112 -12.71 -6.46 -6.22
CA ASP A 112 -14.00 -6.84 -6.81
C ASP A 112 -13.78 -7.48 -8.20
N TYR A 113 -14.84 -7.77 -8.96
CA TYR A 113 -14.76 -8.36 -10.30
C TYR A 113 -14.04 -7.46 -11.31
N ASP A 114 -14.25 -6.15 -11.24
CA ASP A 114 -13.70 -5.13 -12.13
C ASP A 114 -12.61 -4.26 -11.47
N GLU A 115 -12.31 -4.51 -10.20
CA GLU A 115 -11.26 -3.82 -9.45
C GLU A 115 -10.03 -4.74 -9.28
N LEU A 116 -9.14 -4.71 -10.28
CA LEU A 116 -7.93 -5.55 -10.35
C LEU A 116 -6.68 -4.81 -9.87
N ALA A 117 -5.65 -5.56 -9.45
CA ALA A 117 -4.30 -5.04 -9.25
C ALA A 117 -3.46 -5.15 -10.54
N ASN A 118 -2.65 -4.12 -10.84
CA ASN A 118 -1.75 -4.03 -11.99
C ASN A 118 -0.36 -3.49 -11.63
#